data_AF-A0A4W5KKN1-F1
#
_entry.id   AF-A0A4W5KKN1-F1
#
_cell.length_a   1.000
_cell.length_b   1.000
_cell.length_c   1.000
_cell.angle_alpha   90.00
_cell.angle_beta   90.00
_cell.angle_gamma   90.00
#
_symmetry.space_group_name_H-M   'P 1'
#
loop_
_entity.id
_entity.type
_entity.pdbx_description
1 polymer ?
#
loop_
_entity_poly.entity_id
_entity_poly.type
_entity_poly.pdbx_seq_one_letter_code
_entity_poly.pdbx_strand_id
1 'polypeptide(L)' 'MFIETLEAMEIMGFSEEERTGMMKVVSTVLQLGNIKFNKERNNEQATMPDNTG' A
#
# COMPACT_ATOMS: atom_id res chain seq x y z
N MET A 1 5.82 -19.97 -2.50
CA MET A 1 6.43 -18.68 -2.08
C MET A 1 5.57 -17.82 -1.16
N PHE A 2 4.41 -17.26 -1.55
CA PHE A 2 3.64 -16.39 -0.63
C PHE A 2 3.12 -17.13 0.61
N ILE A 3 2.53 -18.31 0.42
CA ILE A 3 2.04 -19.14 1.54
C ILE A 3 3.20 -19.63 2.41
N GLU A 4 4.30 -20.09 1.79
CA GLU A 4 5.53 -20.49 2.51
C GLU A 4 6.07 -19.36 3.42
N THR A 5 6.03 -18.11 2.98
CA THR A 5 6.45 -16.97 3.83
C THR A 5 5.46 -16.66 4.95
N LEU A 6 4.17 -16.86 4.73
CA LEU A 6 3.15 -16.69 5.78
C LEU A 6 3.24 -17.78 6.85
N GLU A 7 3.52 -19.02 6.43
CA GLU A 7 3.82 -20.14 7.32
C GLU A 7 5.12 -19.90 8.11
N ALA A 8 6.17 -19.39 7.45
CA ALA A 8 7.41 -19.01 8.13
C ALA A 8 7.18 -17.90 9.18
N MET A 9 6.32 -16.91 8.88
CA MET A 9 5.93 -15.87 9.84
C MET A 9 5.16 -16.44 11.03
N GLU A 10 4.27 -17.41 10.81
CA GLU A 10 3.56 -18.09 11.87
C GLU A 10 4.49 -18.89 12.79
N ILE A 11 5.46 -19.60 12.19
CA ILE A 11 6.50 -20.34 12.93
C ILE A 11 7.40 -19.40 13.75
N MET A 12 7.69 -18.20 13.23
CA MET A 12 8.45 -17.17 13.94
C MET A 12 7.67 -16.49 15.07
N GLY A 13 6.37 -16.81 15.22
CA GLY A 13 5.52 -16.29 16.29
C GLY A 13 4.82 -14.97 15.97
N PHE A 14 4.77 -14.55 14.69
CA PHE A 14 3.94 -13.41 14.30
C PHE A 14 2.47 -13.78 14.43
N SER A 15 1.73 -12.96 15.17
CA SER A 15 0.28 -13.10 15.30
C SER A 15 -0.42 -12.81 13.97
N GLU A 16 -1.65 -13.31 13.83
CA GLU A 16 -2.46 -13.06 12.64
C GLU A 16 -2.72 -11.57 12.41
N GLU A 17 -2.84 -10.79 13.49
CA GLU A 17 -3.01 -9.34 13.45
C GLU A 17 -1.76 -8.64 12.89
N GLU A 18 -0.56 -9.06 13.31
CA GLU A 18 0.71 -8.52 12.80
C GLU A 18 0.92 -8.86 11.33
N ARG A 19 0.63 -10.11 10.91
CA ARG A 19 0.70 -10.50 9.49
C ARG A 19 -0.26 -9.66 8.65
N THR A 20 -1.48 -9.46 9.14
CA THR A 20 -2.49 -8.63 8.46
C THR A 20 -2.06 -7.16 8.41
N GLY A 21 -1.45 -6.65 9.48
CA GLY A 21 -0.87 -5.31 9.55
C GLY A 21 0.24 -5.10 8.52
N MET A 22 1.16 -6.06 8.38
CA MET A 22 2.20 -6.03 7.36
C MET A 22 1.63 -5.99 5.94
N MET A 23 0.61 -6.81 5.66
CA MET A 23 -0.05 -6.81 4.35
C MET A 23 -0.75 -5.48 4.04
N LYS A 24 -1.34 -4.81 5.05
CA LYS A 24 -1.90 -3.46 4.90
C LYS A 24 -0.81 -2.45 4.54
N VAL A 25 0.35 -2.48 5.18
CA VAL A 25 1.47 -1.57 4.87
C VAL A 25 1.94 -1.77 3.42
N VAL A 26 2.13 -3.01 2.99
CA VAL A 26 2.52 -3.33 1.60
C VAL A 26 1.47 -2.81 0.61
N SER A 27 0.17 -3.01 0.90
CA SER A 27 -0.91 -2.49 0.08
C SER A 27 -0.89 -0.96 0.00
N THR A 28 -0.64 -0.26 1.10
CA THR A 28 -0.53 1.20 1.13
C THR A 28 0.62 1.68 0.25
N VAL A 29 1.79 1.04 0.32
CA VAL A 29 2.95 1.40 -0.52
C VAL A 29 2.65 1.22 -2.01
N LEU A 30 1.98 0.12 -2.38
CA LEU A 30 1.53 -0.10 -3.76
C LEU A 30 0.52 0.96 -4.20
N GLN A 31 -0.43 1.31 -3.34
CA GLN A 31 -1.45 2.33 -3.64
C GLN A 31 -0.83 3.72 -3.80
N LEU A 32 0.20 4.06 -3.02
CA LEU A 32 0.97 5.28 -3.21
C LEU A 32 1.65 5.32 -4.60
N GLY A 33 2.11 4.19 -5.11
CA GLY A 33 2.65 4.07 -6.48
C GLY A 33 1.63 4.31 -7.59
N ASN A 34 0.34 4.16 -7.30
CA ASN A 34 -0.75 4.47 -8.23
C ASN A 34 -1.11 5.96 -8.26
N ILE A 35 -0.55 6.79 -7.37
CA ILE A 35 -0.77 8.24 -7.38
C ILE A 35 -0.06 8.84 -8.60
N LYS A 36 -0.86 9.38 -9.52
CA LYS A 36 -0.36 10.09 -10.70
C LYS A 36 -0.50 11.59 -10.48
N PHE A 37 0.62 12.29 -10.49
CA PHE A 37 0.61 13.75 -10.50
C PHE A 37 0.48 14.26 -11.93
N ASN A 38 -0.69 14.79 -12.27
CA ASN A 38 -0.88 15.51 -13.51
C ASN A 38 -0.44 16.97 -13.31
N LYS A 39 0.46 17.47 -14.18
CA LYS A 39 0.91 18.86 -14.16
C LYS A 39 0.01 19.69 -15.06
N GLU A 40 -0.92 20.45 -14.48
CA GLU A 40 -1.66 21.47 -15.24
C GLU A 40 -0.72 22.62 -15.59
N ARG A 41 -0.64 22.97 -16.88
CA ARG A 41 0.31 23.94 -17.45
C ARG A 41 0.14 25.38 -16.93
N ASN A 42 -0.89 25.67 -16.13
CA ASN A 42 -1.20 27.01 -15.62
C ASN A 42 -1.32 27.14 -14.09
N ASN A 43 -1.01 26.10 -13.30
CA ASN A 43 -1.03 26.23 -11.84
C ASN A 43 0.06 25.34 -11.20
N GLU A 44 1.01 25.95 -10.50
CA GLU A 44 2.19 25.28 -9.91
C GLU A 44 1.87 24.45 -8.65
N GLN A 45 0.64 23.95 -8.52
CA GLN A 45 0.20 23.17 -7.39
C GLN A 45 -0.38 21.83 -7.87
N ALA A 46 0.27 20.74 -7.47
CA ALA A 46 -0.20 19.39 -7.74
C ALA A 46 -1.54 19.18 -7.03
N THR A 47 -2.63 19.12 -7.80
CA THR A 47 -3.97 18.78 -7.31
C THR A 47 -4.21 17.28 -7.50
N MET A 48 -4.58 16.60 -6.42
CA MET A 48 -5.03 15.20 -6.46
C MET A 48 -6.51 15.21 -6.87
N PRO A 49 -6.89 14.68 -8.04
CA PRO A 49 -8.30 14.50 -8.37
C PRO A 49 -8.83 13.33 -7.55
N ASP A 50 -9.55 13.66 -6.48
CA ASP A 50 -10.22 12.70 -5.62
C ASP A 50 -11.47 12.18 -6.33
N ASN A 51 -11.45 10.92 -6.78
CA ASN A 51 -12.60 10.22 -7.37
C ASN A 51 -13.15 9.19 -6.36
N THR A 52 -13.37 9.63 -5.13
CA THR A 52 -14.12 8.87 -4.12
C THR A 52 -15.58 9.36 -4.10
N GLY A 53 -16.41 8.79 -4.97
CA GLY A 53 -17.86 8.96 -5.02
C GLY A 53 -18.54 7.65 -5.39
#